data_AF-A0A851PL98-F1
#
_entry.id   AF-A0A851PL98-F1
#
_cell.length_a   1.000
_cell.length_b   1.000
_cell.length_c   1.000
_cell.angle_alpha   90.00
_cell.angle_beta   90.00
_cell.angle_gamma   90.00
#
_symmetry.space_group_name_H-M   'P 1'
#
loop_
_entity.id
_entity.type
_entity.pdbx_description
1 polymer ?
#
loop_
_entity_poly.entity_id
_entity_poly.type
_entity_poly.pdbx_seq_one_letter_code
_entity_poly.pdbx_strand_id
1 'polypeptide(L)'
;MQLPVVYQKAKEQVFKIWTTLQPLLTVHIGLAPSAKAIIILEQCGKNKGYQEMDACGFHPEGGCCMLDGPEKIESTINMKTLWKNISVEGIDIIFSRDAGRYICDYTYYTSLYYGNGRAAFIHVPPLSTSVTADFLGKALQTIILAMLKQCGEERE
;
A
#
# COMPACT_ATOMS: atom_id res chain seq x y z
N MET A 1 -12.46 -0.19 -4.61
CA MET A 1 -13.03 0.72 -3.60
C MET A 1 -12.12 1.93 -3.50
N GLN A 2 -12.66 3.12 -3.30
CA GLN A 2 -11.87 4.33 -3.03
C GLN A 2 -11.94 4.64 -1.54
N LEU A 3 -10.79 4.86 -0.90
CA LEU A 3 -10.70 5.26 0.49
C LEU A 3 -10.60 6.80 0.58
N PRO A 4 -11.18 7.43 1.61
CA PRO A 4 -11.08 8.86 1.82
C PRO A 4 -9.66 9.25 2.24
N VAL A 5 -9.23 10.46 1.86
CA VAL A 5 -7.97 11.06 2.33
C VAL A 5 -8.18 11.70 3.70
N VAL A 6 -8.67 10.90 4.66
CA VAL A 6 -9.03 11.30 6.03
C VAL A 6 -8.67 10.15 6.96
N TYR A 7 -7.77 10.38 7.93
CA TYR A 7 -7.14 9.32 8.73
C TYR A 7 -8.16 8.43 9.43
N GLN A 8 -9.07 9.03 10.21
CA GLN A 8 -10.06 8.29 10.98
C GLN A 8 -10.98 7.47 10.07
N LYS A 9 -11.50 8.06 8.99
CA LYS A 9 -12.42 7.38 8.07
C LYS A 9 -11.73 6.25 7.31
N ALA A 10 -10.47 6.45 6.90
CA ALA A 10 -9.67 5.39 6.27
C ALA A 10 -9.48 4.21 7.23
N LYS A 11 -9.14 4.48 8.50
CA LYS A 11 -9.00 3.44 9.54
C LYS A 11 -10.28 2.64 9.75
N GLU A 12 -11.41 3.34 9.88
CA GLU A 12 -12.73 2.71 10.06
C GLU A 12 -13.11 1.82 8.87
N GLN A 13 -12.86 2.26 7.64
CA GLN A 13 -13.15 1.47 6.44
C GLN A 13 -12.24 0.24 6.33
N VAL A 14 -10.93 0.40 6.59
CA VAL A 14 -9.99 -0.72 6.59
C VAL A 14 -10.36 -1.75 7.66
N PHE A 15 -10.71 -1.29 8.87
CA PHE A 15 -11.17 -2.17 9.94
C PHE A 15 -12.40 -2.98 9.50
N LYS A 16 -13.39 -2.32 8.88
CA LYS A 16 -14.58 -3.00 8.34
C LYS A 16 -14.21 -4.05 7.28
N ILE A 17 -13.35 -3.73 6.32
CA ILE A 17 -12.91 -4.68 5.29
C ILE A 17 -12.33 -5.96 5.92
N TRP A 18 -11.42 -5.82 6.89
CA TRP A 18 -10.77 -6.97 7.51
C TRP A 18 -11.71 -7.78 8.42
N THR A 19 -12.65 -7.12 9.09
CA THR A 19 -13.58 -7.80 10.00
C THR A 19 -14.78 -8.43 9.29
N THR A 20 -15.22 -7.90 8.14
CA THR A 20 -16.41 -8.41 7.45
C THR A 20 -16.08 -9.28 6.24
N LEU A 21 -15.09 -8.89 5.42
CA LEU A 21 -14.76 -9.61 4.19
C LEU A 21 -13.67 -10.66 4.40
N GLN A 22 -12.86 -10.52 5.45
CA GLN A 22 -11.73 -11.40 5.77
C GLN A 22 -10.90 -11.78 4.53
N PRO A 23 -10.40 -10.80 3.74
CA PRO A 23 -9.77 -11.08 2.47
C PRO A 23 -8.49 -11.91 2.63
N LEU A 24 -8.09 -12.59 1.54
CA LEU A 24 -6.80 -13.27 1.47
C LEU A 24 -5.65 -12.25 1.59
N LEU A 25 -5.74 -11.17 0.83
CA LEU A 25 -4.77 -10.09 0.72
C LEU A 25 -5.51 -8.79 0.39
N THR A 26 -5.14 -7.66 1.01
CA THR A 26 -5.55 -6.32 0.54
C THR A 26 -4.41 -5.66 -0.20
N VAL A 27 -4.63 -5.17 -1.42
CA VAL A 27 -3.65 -4.37 -2.17
C VAL A 27 -4.12 -2.93 -2.25
N HIS A 28 -3.35 -2.02 -1.65
CA HIS A 28 -3.61 -0.59 -1.67
C HIS A 28 -2.80 0.08 -2.76
N ILE A 29 -3.44 1.00 -3.50
CA ILE A 29 -2.81 1.77 -4.56
C ILE A 29 -2.84 3.25 -4.16
N GLY A 30 -1.67 3.88 -4.10
CA GLY A 30 -1.51 5.30 -3.78
C GLY A 30 -0.82 6.06 -4.90
N LEU A 31 -1.12 7.35 -5.04
CA LEU A 31 -0.41 8.21 -5.99
C LEU A 31 0.93 8.66 -5.38
N ALA A 32 2.03 8.54 -6.13
CA ALA A 32 3.29 9.22 -5.86
C ALA A 32 3.44 10.40 -6.83
N PRO A 33 3.12 11.64 -6.43
CA PRO A 33 3.00 12.78 -7.35
C PRO A 33 4.28 13.14 -8.10
N SER A 34 5.44 12.86 -7.49
CA SER A 34 6.76 13.15 -8.05
C SER A 34 7.33 12.02 -8.91
N ALA A 35 6.72 10.83 -8.89
CA ALA A 35 7.18 9.68 -9.66
C ALA A 35 6.88 9.88 -11.15
N LYS A 36 7.86 9.60 -12.02
CA LYS A 36 7.72 9.70 -13.47
C LYS A 36 7.87 8.31 -14.08
N ALA A 37 6.77 7.71 -14.53
CA ALA A 37 6.76 6.36 -15.10
C ALA A 37 7.48 5.32 -14.20
N ILE A 38 7.29 5.43 -12.88
CA ILE A 38 7.84 4.51 -11.89
C ILE A 38 6.72 4.02 -10.99
N ILE A 39 6.58 2.70 -10.87
CA ILE A 39 5.79 2.03 -9.83
C ILE A 39 6.70 1.67 -8.66
N ILE A 40 6.27 1.93 -7.43
CA ILE A 40 7.03 1.67 -6.20
C ILE A 40 6.32 0.57 -5.42
N LEU A 41 7.03 -0.53 -5.13
CA LEU A 41 6.55 -1.64 -4.30
C LEU A 41 7.02 -1.44 -2.86
N GLU A 42 6.09 -1.25 -1.93
CA GLU A 42 6.38 -0.91 -0.53
C GLU A 42 6.38 -2.15 0.38
N GLN A 43 7.52 -2.45 1.00
CA GLN A 43 7.66 -3.65 1.85
C GLN A 43 7.01 -3.53 3.22
N CYS A 44 6.98 -2.33 3.81
CA CYS A 44 6.53 -2.16 5.19
C CYS A 44 5.86 -0.82 5.44
N GLY A 45 4.91 -0.84 6.37
CA GLY A 45 4.27 0.35 6.91
C GLY A 45 4.90 0.75 8.24
N LYS A 46 4.79 2.03 8.60
CA LYS A 46 5.32 2.58 9.85
C LYS A 46 4.19 3.02 10.76
N ASN A 47 4.39 2.95 12.07
CA ASN A 47 3.32 3.30 13.01
C ASN A 47 3.35 4.76 13.45
N LYS A 48 4.47 5.47 13.28
CA LYS A 48 4.72 6.78 13.88
C LYS A 48 5.30 7.75 12.87
N GLY A 49 5.15 9.04 13.16
CA GLY A 49 5.72 10.14 12.38
C GLY A 49 4.70 10.91 11.54
N TYR A 50 3.41 10.66 11.74
CA TYR A 50 2.34 11.39 11.06
C TYR A 50 2.21 12.79 11.65
N GLN A 51 2.63 13.81 10.90
CA GLN A 51 2.55 15.22 11.30
C GLN A 51 1.69 16.04 10.33
N GLU A 52 1.49 15.53 9.11
CA GLU A 52 0.73 16.21 8.08
C GLU A 52 -0.78 16.06 8.31
N MET A 53 -1.50 17.18 8.17
CA MET A 53 -2.96 17.23 8.25
C MET A 53 -3.61 16.56 7.03
N ASP A 54 -4.70 15.86 7.27
CA ASP A 54 -5.55 15.27 6.22
C ASP A 54 -6.46 16.32 5.57
N ALA A 55 -7.29 15.87 4.62
CA ALA A 55 -8.21 16.75 3.89
C ALA A 55 -9.26 17.45 4.78
N CYS A 56 -9.40 17.04 6.04
CA CYS A 56 -10.29 17.66 7.02
C CYS A 56 -9.52 18.51 8.06
N GLY A 57 -8.20 18.66 7.93
CA GLY A 57 -7.38 19.45 8.84
C GLY A 57 -6.95 18.72 10.12
N PHE A 58 -7.03 17.38 10.13
CA PHE A 58 -6.66 16.56 11.30
C PHE A 58 -5.43 15.72 11.03
N HIS A 59 -4.62 15.46 12.04
CA HIS A 59 -3.58 14.42 12.02
C HIS A 59 -3.84 13.41 13.15
N PRO A 60 -3.24 12.20 13.10
CA PRO A 60 -3.47 11.20 14.12
C PRO A 60 -3.02 11.66 15.51
N GLU A 61 -3.78 11.30 16.53
CA GLU A 61 -3.41 11.55 17.92
C GLU A 61 -2.07 10.91 18.25
N GLY A 62 -1.18 11.67 18.91
CA GLY A 62 0.18 11.22 19.20
C GLY A 62 1.07 10.99 17.96
N GLY A 63 0.61 11.38 16.77
CA GLY A 63 1.32 11.17 15.52
C GLY A 63 1.53 9.70 15.18
N CYS A 64 0.64 8.82 15.65
CA CYS A 64 0.74 7.37 15.47
C CYS A 64 -0.55 6.74 14.91
N CYS A 65 -0.42 5.58 14.25
CA CYS A 65 -1.56 4.87 13.67
C CYS A 65 -2.31 4.02 14.70
N MET A 66 -1.55 3.28 15.52
CA MET A 66 -2.02 2.44 16.62
C MET A 66 -1.18 2.76 17.86
N LEU A 67 -1.83 3.17 18.96
CA LEU A 67 -1.14 3.62 20.18
C LEU A 67 -0.12 2.58 20.70
N ASP A 68 -0.53 1.31 20.74
CA ASP A 68 0.29 0.19 21.22
C ASP A 68 0.76 -0.73 20.08
N GLY A 69 0.75 -0.24 18.84
CA GLY A 69 1.17 -1.00 17.67
C GLY A 69 2.70 -1.11 17.51
N PRO A 70 3.21 -2.16 16.84
CA PRO A 70 4.63 -2.27 16.48
C PRO A 70 5.17 -1.05 15.74
N GLU A 71 6.45 -0.69 15.86
CA GLU A 71 6.97 0.49 15.14
C GLU A 71 6.89 0.38 13.61
N LYS A 72 7.03 -0.84 13.10
CA LYS A 72 6.78 -1.19 11.69
C LYS A 72 6.11 -2.55 11.62
N ILE A 73 5.38 -2.77 10.54
CA ILE A 73 4.91 -4.11 10.16
C ILE A 73 5.34 -4.33 8.71
N GLU A 74 5.91 -5.50 8.42
CA GLU A 74 6.23 -5.88 7.04
C GLU A 74 5.09 -6.70 6.45
N SER A 75 4.87 -6.52 5.15
CA SER A 75 3.95 -7.39 4.41
C SER A 75 4.45 -8.83 4.42
N THR A 76 3.53 -9.79 4.45
CA THR A 76 3.85 -11.19 4.12
C THR A 76 4.28 -11.34 2.66
N ILE A 77 3.86 -10.41 1.80
CA ILE A 77 4.35 -10.31 0.43
C ILE A 77 5.80 -9.85 0.42
N ASN A 78 6.68 -10.67 -0.16
CA ASN A 78 8.08 -10.33 -0.38
C ASN A 78 8.23 -9.45 -1.63
N MET A 79 8.10 -8.14 -1.42
CA MET A 79 8.21 -7.11 -2.47
C MET A 79 9.58 -7.12 -3.13
N LYS A 80 10.63 -7.48 -2.39
CA LYS A 80 11.99 -7.55 -2.93
C LYS A 80 12.13 -8.67 -3.97
N THR A 81 11.56 -9.83 -3.71
CA THR A 81 11.54 -10.95 -4.66
C THR A 81 10.66 -10.64 -5.86
N LEU A 82 9.47 -10.04 -5.62
CA LEU A 82 8.60 -9.54 -6.70
C LEU A 82 9.34 -8.59 -7.62
N TRP A 83 9.92 -7.52 -7.08
CA TRP A 83 10.68 -6.51 -7.81
C TRP A 83 11.80 -7.12 -8.67
N LYS A 84 12.51 -8.15 -8.17
CA LYS A 84 13.57 -8.82 -8.93
C LYS A 84 13.06 -9.65 -10.11
N ASN A 85 11.86 -10.22 -9.99
CA ASN A 85 11.33 -11.22 -10.90
C ASN A 85 10.27 -10.66 -11.86
N ILE A 86 9.81 -9.43 -11.62
CA ILE A 86 8.79 -8.78 -12.45
C ILE A 86 9.41 -7.62 -13.23
N SER A 87 9.06 -7.58 -14.51
CA SER A 87 9.33 -6.44 -15.38
C SER A 87 8.09 -6.18 -16.21
N VAL A 88 7.68 -4.92 -16.30
CA VAL A 88 6.59 -4.50 -17.18
C VAL A 88 7.18 -3.54 -18.20
N GLU A 89 7.12 -3.90 -19.47
CA GLU A 89 7.66 -3.06 -20.54
C GLU A 89 6.99 -1.67 -20.53
N GLY A 90 7.79 -0.61 -20.62
CA GLY A 90 7.29 0.77 -20.66
C GLY A 90 7.10 1.45 -19.28
N ILE A 91 7.39 0.77 -18.17
CA ILE A 91 7.38 1.39 -16.84
C ILE A 91 8.43 0.79 -15.91
N ASP A 92 9.13 1.65 -15.18
CA ASP A 92 10.10 1.20 -14.19
C ASP A 92 9.38 0.72 -12.93
N ILE A 93 9.96 -0.29 -12.27
CA ILE A 93 9.48 -0.78 -10.99
C ILE A 93 10.64 -0.71 -10.00
N ILE A 94 10.41 -0.11 -8.85
CA ILE A 94 11.40 -0.02 -7.78
C ILE A 94 10.87 -0.61 -6.47
N PHE A 95 11.79 -1.07 -5.64
CA PHE A 95 11.50 -1.56 -4.30
C PHE A 95 11.76 -0.46 -3.27
N SER A 96 10.84 -0.31 -2.32
CA SER A 96 10.95 0.63 -1.19
C SER A 96 10.58 -0.05 0.14
N ARG A 97 11.11 0.49 1.24
CA ARG A 97 10.76 0.10 2.62
C ARG A 97 10.19 1.29 3.40
N ASP A 98 9.73 2.31 2.70
CA ASP A 98 9.15 3.51 3.29
C ASP A 98 8.02 4.04 2.41
N ALA A 99 6.78 3.81 2.85
CA ALA A 99 5.57 4.28 2.17
C ALA A 99 5.22 5.74 2.50
N GLY A 100 6.14 6.49 3.14
CA GLY A 100 5.94 7.87 3.58
C GLY A 100 5.34 7.99 4.99
N ARG A 101 4.89 9.18 5.38
CA ARG A 101 4.27 9.47 6.69
C ARG A 101 2.98 10.28 6.54
N TYR A 102 2.20 9.93 5.51
CA TYR A 102 0.88 10.49 5.25
C TYR A 102 -0.19 9.38 5.20
N ILE A 103 -1.35 9.66 4.62
CA ILE A 103 -2.50 8.75 4.57
C ILE A 103 -2.19 7.40 3.89
N CYS A 104 -1.26 7.36 2.93
CA CYS A 104 -0.85 6.15 2.22
C CYS A 104 -0.28 5.12 3.20
N ASP A 105 0.80 5.49 3.90
CA ASP A 105 1.44 4.66 4.93
C ASP A 105 0.49 4.37 6.09
N TYR A 106 -0.32 5.33 6.52
CA TYR A 106 -1.29 5.12 7.60
C TYR A 106 -2.33 4.04 7.25
N THR A 107 -2.88 4.11 6.04
CA THR A 107 -3.87 3.12 5.53
C THR A 107 -3.22 1.75 5.35
N TYR A 108 -1.99 1.74 4.83
CA TYR A 108 -1.20 0.54 4.67
C TYR A 108 -0.93 -0.13 6.00
N TYR A 109 -0.35 0.60 6.96
CA TYR A 109 -0.05 0.13 8.30
C TYR A 109 -1.32 -0.37 9.02
N THR A 110 -2.44 0.36 8.90
CA THR A 110 -3.72 -0.09 9.45
C THR A 110 -4.12 -1.47 8.91
N SER A 111 -3.95 -1.69 7.60
CA SER A 111 -4.28 -2.96 6.96
C SER A 111 -3.30 -4.07 7.32
N LEU A 112 -2.02 -3.75 7.45
CA LEU A 112 -1.00 -4.68 7.94
C LEU A 112 -1.31 -5.12 9.37
N TYR A 113 -1.72 -4.19 10.23
CA TYR A 113 -2.08 -4.47 11.62
C TYR A 113 -3.30 -5.38 11.73
N TYR A 114 -4.43 -5.01 11.12
CA TYR A 114 -5.65 -5.84 11.19
C TYR A 114 -5.58 -7.12 10.34
N GLY A 115 -4.77 -7.12 9.29
CA GLY A 115 -4.61 -8.24 8.37
C GLY A 115 -3.54 -9.26 8.78
N ASN A 116 -2.84 -9.04 9.90
CA ASN A 116 -1.68 -9.82 10.31
C ASN A 116 -0.62 -9.92 9.21
N GLY A 117 -0.22 -8.76 8.66
CA GLY A 117 0.77 -8.64 7.57
C GLY A 117 0.24 -8.90 6.16
N ARG A 118 -1.00 -9.38 5.99
CA ARG A 118 -1.60 -9.70 4.68
C ARG A 118 -2.13 -8.48 3.92
N ALA A 119 -1.31 -7.45 3.83
CA ALA A 119 -1.58 -6.26 3.03
C ALA A 119 -0.36 -5.87 2.20
N ALA A 120 -0.59 -5.28 1.04
CA ALA A 120 0.43 -4.75 0.14
C ALA A 120 0.12 -3.29 -0.20
N PHE A 121 1.15 -2.51 -0.51
CA PHE A 121 0.98 -1.15 -1.00
C PHE A 121 1.85 -0.90 -2.24
N ILE A 122 1.26 -0.25 -3.23
CA ILE A 122 1.91 0.12 -4.48
C ILE A 122 1.70 1.62 -4.68
N HIS A 123 2.78 2.40 -4.76
CA HIS A 123 2.67 3.76 -5.29
C HIS A 123 2.77 3.74 -6.82
N VAL A 124 1.90 4.50 -7.47
CA VAL A 124 1.85 4.66 -8.93
C VAL A 124 2.13 6.11 -9.32
N PRO A 125 2.69 6.37 -10.51
CA PRO A 125 2.92 7.73 -10.98
C PRO A 125 1.61 8.37 -11.44
N PRO A 126 1.56 9.70 -11.60
CA PRO A 126 0.45 10.37 -12.26
C PRO A 126 0.25 9.82 -13.69
N LEU A 127 -1.00 9.81 -14.14
CA LEU A 127 -1.31 9.47 -15.52
C LEU A 127 -0.69 10.51 -16.47
N SER A 128 -0.23 10.03 -17.62
CA SER A 128 0.38 10.85 -18.65
C SER A 128 0.07 10.27 -20.04
N THR A 129 0.59 10.90 -21.09
CA THR A 129 0.52 10.36 -22.45
C THR A 129 1.27 9.02 -22.59
N SER A 130 2.33 8.80 -21.80
CA SER A 130 3.10 7.56 -21.79
C SER A 130 2.58 6.53 -20.77
N VAL A 131 1.98 6.99 -19.66
CA VAL A 131 1.38 6.13 -18.63
C VAL A 131 -0.13 6.35 -18.61
N THR A 132 -0.82 5.67 -19.51
CA THR A 132 -2.28 5.74 -19.59
C THR A 132 -2.93 4.91 -18.48
N ALA A 133 -4.20 5.18 -18.18
CA ALA A 133 -4.96 4.39 -17.20
C ALA A 133 -5.02 2.91 -17.58
N ASP A 134 -5.25 2.60 -18.86
CA ASP A 134 -5.30 1.24 -19.39
C ASP A 134 -3.96 0.52 -19.23
N PHE A 135 -2.85 1.20 -19.57
CA PHE A 135 -1.52 0.66 -19.41
C PHE A 135 -1.20 0.40 -17.93
N LEU A 136 -1.45 1.38 -17.06
CA LEU A 136 -1.21 1.24 -15.63
C LEU A 136 -2.08 0.12 -15.01
N GLY A 137 -3.33 -0.01 -15.46
CA GLY A 137 -4.22 -1.10 -15.04
C GLY A 137 -3.66 -2.48 -15.37
N LYS A 138 -3.12 -2.67 -16.59
CA LYS A 138 -2.46 -3.93 -17.01
C LYS A 138 -1.17 -4.19 -16.23
N ALA A 139 -0.38 -3.15 -15.98
CA ALA A 139 0.83 -3.25 -15.16
C ALA A 139 0.49 -3.71 -13.73
N LEU A 140 -0.49 -3.05 -13.10
CA LEU A 140 -0.98 -3.41 -11.77
C LEU A 140 -1.55 -4.82 -11.73
N GLN A 141 -2.32 -5.24 -12.74
CA GLN A 141 -2.84 -6.60 -12.82
C GLN A 141 -1.71 -7.64 -12.81
N THR A 142 -0.66 -7.42 -13.61
CA THR A 142 0.52 -8.31 -13.65
C THR A 142 1.20 -8.41 -12.28
N ILE A 143 1.38 -7.26 -11.61
CA ILE A 143 1.99 -7.19 -10.28
C ILE A 143 1.13 -7.92 -9.24
N ILE A 144 -0.18 -7.66 -9.22
CA ILE A 144 -1.11 -8.27 -8.25
C ILE A 144 -1.19 -9.78 -8.44
N LEU A 145 -1.21 -10.28 -9.69
CA LEU A 145 -1.17 -11.72 -9.97
C LEU A 145 0.13 -12.37 -9.42
N ALA A 146 1.26 -11.68 -9.50
CA ALA A 146 2.50 -12.17 -8.91
C ALA A 146 2.48 -12.15 -7.37
N MET A 147 1.80 -11.18 -6.73
CA MET A 147 1.57 -11.19 -5.28
C MET A 147 0.70 -12.37 -4.84
N LEU A 148 -0.36 -12.65 -5.58
CA LEU A 148 -1.27 -13.76 -5.27
C LEU A 148 -0.60 -15.13 -5.35
N LYS A 149 0.41 -15.31 -6.21
CA LYS A 149 1.21 -16.54 -6.26
C LYS A 149 1.96 -16.77 -4.93
N GLN A 150 2.55 -15.74 -4.35
CA GLN A 150 3.21 -15.84 -3.04
C GLN A 150 2.22 -16.21 -1.92
N CYS A 151 0.99 -15.72 -1.97
CA CYS A 151 -0.05 -16.11 -1.00
C CYS A 151 -0.43 -17.59 -1.05
N GLY A 152 -0.24 -18.24 -2.20
CA GLY A 152 -0.49 -19.68 -2.38
C GLY A 152 0.66 -20.54 -1.84
N GLU A 153 1.90 -20.09 -2.00
CA GLU A 153 3.11 -20.79 -1.55
C GLU A 153 3.24 -20.86 -0.02
N GLU A 154 2.70 -19.89 0.72
CA GLU A 154 2.70 -19.90 2.21
C GLU A 154 1.70 -20.90 2.84
N ARG A 155 0.87 -21.57 2.03
CA ARG A 155 -0.19 -22.48 2.49
C ARG A 155 0.14 -23.96 2.29
N GLU A 156 1.29 -24.27 1.72
CA GLU A 156 1.84 -25.63 1.58
C GLU A 156 2.89 -25.92 2.66
#